data_AF-A0A7Z2Q1K0-F1
#
_entry.id   AF-A0A7Z2Q1K0-F1
#
_cell.length_a   1.000
_cell.length_b   1.000
_cell.length_c   1.000
_cell.angle_alpha   90.00
_cell.angle_beta   90.00
_cell.angle_gamma   90.00
#
_symmetry.space_group_name_H-M   'P 1'
#
loop_
_entity.id
_entity.type
_entity.pdbx_description
1 polymer ?
#
loop_
_entity_poly.entity_id
_entity_poly.type
_entity_poly.pdbx_seq_one_letter_code
_entity_poly.pdbx_strand_id
1 'polypeptide(L)' 'MTTFFDVLTVTCFVALVIAFFQFTERDNRTLLHFMLAGIVFAVANQVGNAGSFYLALILILAGAGYAVLIVRR' A
#
# COMPACT_ATOMS: atom_id res chain seq x y z
N MET A 1 2.16 2.07 -21.53
CA MET A 1 0.72 2.30 -21.30
C MET A 1 0.48 2.22 -19.81
N THR A 2 -0.18 3.20 -19.22
CA THR A 2 -0.61 3.16 -17.82
C THR A 2 -1.88 2.32 -17.68
N THR A 3 -1.94 1.50 -16.65
CA THR A 3 -3.07 0.61 -16.35
C THR A 3 -3.85 1.10 -15.13
N PHE A 4 -5.02 0.49 -14.88
CA PHE A 4 -5.82 0.76 -13.70
C PHE A 4 -5.02 0.52 -12.40
N PHE A 5 -4.30 -0.60 -12.30
CA PHE A 5 -3.55 -0.92 -11.09
C PHE A 5 -2.37 0.02 -10.89
N ASP A 6 -1.77 0.59 -11.94
CA ASP A 6 -0.69 1.59 -11.81
C ASP A 6 -1.18 2.82 -11.05
N VAL A 7 -2.30 3.38 -11.50
CA VAL A 7 -2.90 4.56 -10.89
C VAL A 7 -3.33 4.25 -9.45
N LEU A 8 -3.93 3.09 -9.24
CA LEU A 8 -4.42 2.67 -7.93
C LEU A 8 -3.28 2.51 -6.92
N THR A 9 -2.24 1.74 -7.25
CA THR A 9 -1.15 1.46 -6.31
C THR A 9 -0.28 2.67 -6.05
N VAL A 10 -0.06 3.54 -7.04
CA VAL A 10 0.60 4.84 -6.84
C VAL A 10 -0.21 5.71 -5.87
N THR A 11 -1.54 5.74 -6.01
CA THR A 11 -2.41 6.45 -5.07
C THR A 11 -2.29 5.89 -3.65
N CYS A 12 -2.23 4.55 -3.50
CA CYS A 12 -1.98 3.91 -2.21
C CYS A 12 -0.61 4.28 -1.62
N PHE A 13 0.44 4.37 -2.43
CA PHE A 13 1.75 4.85 -1.98
C PHE A 13 1.71 6.28 -1.47
N VAL A 14 1.04 7.19 -2.20
CA VAL A 14 0.86 8.58 -1.76
C VAL A 14 0.09 8.63 -0.43
N ALA A 15 -0.95 7.80 -0.28
CA ALA A 15 -1.70 7.69 0.97
C ALA A 15 -0.83 7.21 2.14
N LEU A 16 0.07 6.23 1.93
CA LEU A 16 1.02 5.80 2.97
C LEU A 16 1.98 6.93 3.37
N VAL A 17 2.49 7.69 2.40
CA VAL A 17 3.38 8.83 2.66
C VAL A 17 2.64 9.87 3.50
N ILE A 18 1.43 10.26 3.10
CA ILE A 18 0.60 11.20 3.86
C ILE A 18 0.34 10.66 5.26
N ALA A 19 -0.03 9.38 5.38
CA ALA A 19 -0.34 8.78 6.66
C ALA A 19 0.87 8.77 7.60
N PHE A 20 2.07 8.53 7.08
CA PHE A 20 3.30 8.52 7.88
C PHE A 20 3.59 9.92 8.43
N PHE A 21 3.48 10.95 7.60
CA PHE A 21 3.81 12.31 8.02
C PHE A 21 2.76 12.96 8.93
N GLN A 22 1.48 12.63 8.73
CA GLN A 22 0.35 13.25 9.45
C GLN A 22 -0.11 12.48 10.69
N PHE A 23 -0.06 11.14 10.66
CA PHE A 23 -0.70 10.31 11.70
C PHE A 23 0.29 9.47 12.52
N THR A 24 1.61 9.65 12.36
CA THR A 24 2.62 8.88 13.11
C THR A 24 3.69 9.79 13.69
N GLU A 25 4.41 9.32 14.71
CA GLU A 25 5.55 10.04 15.30
C GLU A 25 6.82 10.01 14.42
N ARG A 26 6.71 9.46 13.20
CA ARG A 26 7.79 9.37 12.20
C ARG A 26 8.98 8.55 12.69
N ASP A 27 8.72 7.55 13.50
CA ASP A 27 9.72 6.61 13.99
C ASP A 27 10.08 5.55 12.93
N ASN A 28 11.29 5.02 13.03
CA ASN A 28 11.80 4.03 12.06
C ASN A 28 10.97 2.74 12.05
N ARG A 29 10.32 2.37 13.15
CA ARG A 29 9.53 1.13 13.22
C ARG A 29 8.24 1.26 12.43
N THR A 30 7.54 2.39 12.56
CA THR A 30 6.35 2.66 11.75
C THR A 30 6.70 2.80 10.26
N LEU A 31 7.85 3.41 9.94
CA LEU A 31 8.36 3.46 8.58
C LEU A 31 8.55 2.05 7.99
N LEU A 32 9.17 1.12 8.73
CA LEU A 32 9.35 -0.26 8.29
C LEU A 32 8.01 -0.96 8.02
N HIS A 33 7.02 -0.74 8.86
CA HIS A 33 5.68 -1.30 8.63
C HIS A 33 5.01 -0.73 7.38
N PHE A 34 5.19 0.55 7.11
CA PHE A 34 4.66 1.18 5.90
C PHE A 34 5.40 0.76 4.64
N MET A 35 6.72 0.51 4.74
CA MET A 35 7.49 -0.09 3.66
C MET A 35 6.97 -1.48 3.31
N LEU A 36 6.63 -2.31 4.30
CA LEU A 36 6.01 -3.61 4.06
C LEU A 36 4.66 -3.48 3.34
N ALA A 37 3.79 -2.56 3.78
CA ALA A 37 2.54 -2.27 3.08
C ALA A 37 2.77 -1.80 1.64
N GLY A 38 3.79 -0.95 1.43
CA GLY A 38 4.22 -0.50 0.12
C GLY A 38 4.68 -1.63 -0.80
N ILE A 39 5.48 -2.57 -0.29
CA ILE A 39 5.90 -3.76 -1.05
C ILE A 39 4.67 -4.57 -1.47
N VAL A 40 3.70 -4.76 -0.59
CA VAL A 40 2.44 -5.46 -0.91
C VAL A 40 1.70 -4.76 -2.05
N PHE A 41 1.66 -3.42 -2.08
CA PHE A 41 1.07 -2.68 -3.19
C PHE A 41 1.84 -2.83 -4.50
N ALA A 42 3.18 -2.84 -4.47
CA ALA A 42 3.98 -3.10 -5.66
C ALA A 42 3.73 -4.50 -6.23
N VAL A 43 3.62 -5.52 -5.37
CA VAL A 43 3.28 -6.88 -5.80
C VAL A 43 1.86 -6.92 -6.35
N ALA A 44 0.90 -6.25 -5.71
CA ALA A 44 -0.47 -6.18 -6.19
C ALA A 44 -0.58 -5.53 -7.57
N ASN A 45 0.23 -4.48 -7.83
CA ASN A 45 0.33 -3.85 -9.14
C ASN A 45 0.76 -4.87 -10.20
N GLN A 46 1.89 -5.53 -9.97
CA GLN A 46 2.44 -6.50 -10.92
C GLN A 46 1.45 -7.63 -11.21
N VAL A 47 0.83 -8.18 -10.16
CA VAL A 47 -0.12 -9.29 -10.29
C VAL A 47 -1.43 -8.86 -10.96
N GLY A 48 -1.92 -7.67 -10.65
CA GLY A 48 -3.12 -7.10 -11.27
C GLY A 48 -2.91 -6.85 -12.76
N ASN A 49 -1.75 -6.29 -13.11
CA ASN A 49 -1.33 -6.05 -14.50
C ASN A 49 -1.03 -7.34 -15.27
N ALA A 50 -0.72 -8.43 -14.58
CA ALA A 50 -0.61 -9.77 -15.15
C ALA A 50 -1.98 -10.47 -15.35
N GLY A 51 -3.10 -9.79 -15.05
CA GLY A 51 -4.46 -10.29 -15.29
C GLY A 51 -5.14 -10.94 -14.08
N SER A 52 -4.46 -11.06 -12.95
CA SER A 52 -5.03 -11.66 -11.72
C SER A 52 -5.74 -10.61 -10.86
N PHE A 53 -6.88 -10.12 -11.37
CA PHE A 53 -7.63 -9.02 -10.77
C PHE A 53 -8.01 -9.23 -9.30
N TYR A 54 -8.63 -10.37 -8.98
CA TYR A 54 -9.11 -10.63 -7.62
C TYR A 54 -7.98 -10.72 -6.60
N LEU A 55 -6.88 -11.38 -6.96
CA LEU A 55 -5.73 -11.52 -6.08
C LEU A 55 -5.08 -10.16 -5.80
N ALA A 56 -4.92 -9.32 -6.82
CA ALA A 56 -4.42 -7.95 -6.65
C ALA A 56 -5.31 -7.13 -5.71
N LEU A 57 -6.64 -7.23 -5.85
CA LEU A 57 -7.59 -6.52 -5.00
C LEU A 57 -7.48 -6.97 -3.54
N ILE A 58 -7.37 -8.28 -3.29
CA ILE A 58 -7.14 -8.83 -1.94
C ILE A 58 -5.84 -8.30 -1.34
N LEU A 59 -4.74 -8.28 -2.11
CA LEU A 59 -3.46 -7.76 -1.64
C LEU A 59 -3.54 -6.27 -1.30
N ILE A 60 -4.23 -5.47 -2.11
CA ILE A 60 -4.43 -4.04 -1.82
C ILE A 60 -5.23 -3.85 -0.54
N LEU A 61 -6.32 -4.61 -0.34
CA LEU A 61 -7.09 -4.53 0.89
C LEU A 61 -6.27 -4.96 2.10
N ALA A 62 -5.45 -6.00 1.97
CA ALA A 62 -4.57 -6.47 3.03
C ALA A 62 -3.51 -5.43 3.41
N GLY A 63 -2.83 -4.84 2.42
CA GLY A 63 -1.82 -3.79 2.64
C GLY A 63 -2.42 -2.53 3.25
N ALA A 64 -3.59 -2.09 2.76
CA ALA A 64 -4.29 -0.93 3.29
C ALA A 64 -4.80 -1.17 4.72
N GLY A 65 -5.41 -2.33 4.98
CA GLY A 65 -5.86 -2.71 6.32
C GLY A 65 -4.70 -2.79 7.31
N TYR A 66 -3.57 -3.38 6.91
CA TYR A 66 -2.36 -3.43 7.72
C TYR A 66 -1.84 -2.04 8.07
N ALA A 67 -1.73 -1.14 7.09
CA ALA A 67 -1.29 0.23 7.32
C ALA A 67 -2.22 0.98 8.29
N VAL A 68 -3.54 0.83 8.14
CA VAL A 68 -4.53 1.44 9.05
C VAL A 68 -4.38 0.91 10.48
N LEU A 69 -4.16 -0.39 10.66
CA LEU A 69 -3.96 -0.97 11.99
C LEU A 69 -2.69 -0.43 12.67
N ILE A 70 -1.63 -0.21 11.90
CA ILE A 70 -0.38 0.36 12.42
C ILE A 70 -0.55 1.82 12.81
N VAL A 71 -1.28 2.63 12.02
CA VAL A 71 -1.56 4.04 12.37
C VAL A 71 -2.37 4.15 13.66
N ARG A 72 -3.28 3.21 13.91
CA ARG A 72 -4.17 3.23 15.08
C ARG A 72 -3.52 2.69 16.36
N ARG A 73 -2.31 2.18 16.28
CA ARG A 73 -1.60 1.57 17.41
C ARG A 73 -0.75 2.60 18.13
#